data_AF-A0A976LRU5-F1
#
_entry.id   AF-A0A976LRU5-F1
#
_cell.length_a   1.000
_cell.length_b   1.000
_cell.length_c   1.000
_cell.angle_alpha   90.00
_cell.angle_beta   90.00
_cell.angle_gamma   90.00
#
_symmetry.space_group_name_H-M   'P 1'
#
loop_
_entity.id
_entity.type
_entity.pdbx_description
1 polymer ?
#
loop_
_entity_poly.entity_id
_entity_poly.type
_entity_poly.pdbx_seq_one_letter_code
_entity_poly.pdbx_strand_id
1 'polypeptide(L)' 'MRENYEKKAGPVVSVIVPTFNRPQYLSKALASILQQSYRNLQIIVINDGGEDGHPFVRSKDNA' A
#
# COMPACT_ATOMS: atom_id res chain seq x y z
N MET A 1 -6.57 -19.34 -15.95
CA MET A 1 -5.21 -19.23 -15.39
C MET A 1 -5.36 -18.83 -13.93
N ARG A 2 -4.92 -19.64 -12.98
CA ARG A 2 -4.83 -19.23 -11.57
C ARG A 2 -3.35 -18.96 -11.32
N GLU A 3 -2.98 -17.71 -11.13
CA GLU A 3 -1.65 -17.34 -10.67
C GLU A 3 -1.42 -18.00 -9.30
N ASN A 4 -0.26 -18.64 -9.14
CA ASN A 4 0.13 -19.30 -7.91
C ASN A 4 0.34 -18.24 -6.82
N TYR A 5 -0.69 -17.98 -6.01
CA TYR A 5 -0.59 -17.09 -4.87
C TYR A 5 0.23 -17.78 -3.79
N GLU A 6 1.52 -17.44 -3.67
CA GLU A 6 2.30 -17.89 -2.53
C GLU A 6 1.65 -17.36 -1.25
N LYS A 7 1.15 -18.29 -0.43
CA LYS A 7 0.51 -17.96 0.82
C LYS A 7 1.60 -17.53 1.81
N LYS A 8 1.79 -16.22 1.96
CA LYS A 8 2.71 -15.66 2.98
C LYS A 8 2.32 -16.19 4.37
N ALA A 9 3.32 -16.49 5.18
CA ALA A 9 3.11 -16.96 6.55
C ALA A 9 2.43 -15.87 7.42
N GLY A 10 1.50 -16.29 8.28
CA GLY A 10 0.75 -15.41 9.19
C GLY A 10 -0.52 -14.79 8.58
N PRO A 11 -1.36 -14.12 9.39
CA PRO A 11 -2.57 -13.45 8.91
C PRO A 11 -2.24 -12.30 7.95
N VAL A 12 -3.11 -12.02 6.98
CA VAL A 12 -2.98 -10.77 6.22
C VAL A 12 -3.30 -9.61 7.15
N VAL A 13 -2.40 -8.63 7.23
CA VAL A 13 -2.63 -7.38 7.97
C VAL A 13 -2.92 -6.28 6.96
N SER A 14 -4.13 -5.73 7.01
CA SER A 14 -4.55 -4.62 6.14
C SER A 14 -4.24 -3.27 6.80
N VAL A 15 -3.52 -2.41 6.09
CA VAL A 15 -3.20 -1.04 6.51
C VAL A 15 -3.98 -0.08 5.61
N ILE A 16 -4.92 0.64 6.19
CA ILE A 16 -5.74 1.63 5.50
C ILE A 16 -5.12 3.01 5.71
N VAL A 17 -4.77 3.69 4.61
CA VAL A 17 -4.12 5.00 4.63
C VAL A 17 -5.02 6.03 3.94
N PRO A 18 -5.89 6.74 4.68
CA PRO A 18 -6.62 7.86 4.12
C PRO A 18 -5.67 9.04 3.86
N THR A 19 -5.86 9.74 2.75
CA THR A 19 -5.05 10.89 2.37
C THR A 19 -5.86 11.90 1.56
N PHE A 20 -5.53 13.18 1.70
CA PHE A 20 -6.14 14.29 0.97
C PHE A 20 -5.06 15.34 0.69
N ASN A 21 -4.70 15.56 -0.58
CA ASN A 21 -3.74 16.60 -1.02
C ASN A 21 -2.42 16.67 -0.22
N ARG A 22 -1.87 15.52 0.24
CA ARG A 22 -0.66 15.44 1.08
C ARG A 22 0.37 14.43 0.54
N PRO A 23 0.85 14.57 -0.71
CA PRO A 23 1.70 13.56 -1.36
C PRO A 23 3.03 13.30 -0.61
N GLN A 24 3.64 14.34 -0.03
CA GLN A 24 4.91 14.19 0.70
C GLN A 24 4.76 13.34 1.98
N TYR A 25 3.64 13.48 2.69
CA TYR A 25 3.36 12.71 3.90
C TYR A 25 2.93 11.28 3.55
N LEU A 26 2.16 11.12 2.48
CA LEU A 26 1.80 9.80 1.96
C LEU A 26 3.05 9.00 1.60
N SER A 27 4.00 9.57 0.87
CA SER A 27 5.26 8.90 0.53
C SER A 27 6.06 8.47 1.77
N LYS A 28 6.14 9.33 2.80
CA LYS A 28 6.81 9.00 4.06
C LYS A 28 6.09 7.88 4.82
N ALA A 29 4.76 7.92 4.87
CA ALA A 29 3.95 6.89 5.51
C ALA A 29 4.10 5.53 4.82
N LEU A 30 4.00 5.50 3.48
CA LEU A 30 4.19 4.29 2.68
C LEU A 30 5.62 3.73 2.84
N ALA A 31 6.64 4.59 2.82
CA ALA A 31 8.02 4.17 3.08
C ALA A 31 8.18 3.53 4.47
N SER A 32 7.50 4.06 5.49
CA SER A 32 7.50 3.50 6.85
C SER A 32 6.82 2.12 6.90
N ILE A 33 5.65 1.97 6.26
CA ILE A 33 4.90 0.71 6.20
C ILE A 33 5.70 -0.38 5.45
N LEU A 34 6.39 -0.01 4.36
CA LEU A 34 7.18 -0.95 3.57
C LEU A 34 8.46 -1.43 4.30
N GLN A 35 8.96 -0.65 5.25
CA GLN A 35 10.14 -0.99 6.06
C GLN A 35 9.81 -1.88 7.27
N GLN A 36 8.53 -2.19 7.53
CA GLN A 36 8.14 -3.07 8.62
C GLN A 36 8.71 -4.48 8.45
N SER A 37 9.03 -5.13 9.58
CA SER A 37 9.53 -6.51 9.61
C SER A 37 8.46 -7.52 9.20
N TYR A 38 7.18 -7.24 9.46
CA TYR A 38 6.07 -8.07 9.02
C TYR A 38 5.80 -7.89 7.52
N ARG A 39 5.72 -9.00 6.78
CA ARG A 39 5.68 -8.97 5.30
C ARG A 39 4.34 -9.33 4.68
N ASN A 40 3.39 -9.88 5.45
CA ASN A 40 2.06 -10.22 4.96
C ASN A 40 1.10 -9.02 5.05
N LEU A 41 1.49 -7.91 4.41
CA LEU A 41 0.76 -6.65 4.43
C LEU A 41 -0.09 -6.47 3.16
N GLN A 42 -1.30 -5.96 3.33
CA GLN A 42 -2.12 -5.37 2.27
C GLN A 42 -2.24 -3.87 2.56
N ILE A 43 -1.85 -3.00 1.63
CA ILE A 43 -1.90 -1.55 1.83
C ILE A 43 -2.98 -0.98 0.92
N ILE A 44 -3.96 -0.30 1.53
CA ILE A 44 -5.09 0.32 0.83
C ILE A 44 -5.01 1.82 1.08
N VAL A 45 -4.80 2.59 0.03
CA VAL A 45 -4.74 4.05 0.12
C VAL A 45 -6.06 4.62 -0.37
N ILE A 46 -6.71 5.45 0.45
CA ILE A 46 -7.99 6.09 0.13
C ILE A 46 -7.72 7.57 -0.15
N ASN A 47 -7.93 8.01 -1.40
CA ASN A 47 -7.94 9.43 -1.74
C ASN A 47 -9.30 10.02 -1.37
N ASP A 48 -9.37 10.91 -0.40
CA ASP A 48 -10.61 11.53 0.07
C ASP A 48 -10.96 12.80 -0.74
N GLY A 49 -11.10 12.66 -2.06
CA GLY A 49 -11.53 13.77 -2.94
C GLY A 49 -10.48 14.85 -3.24
N GLY A 50 -9.18 14.51 -3.14
CA GLY A 50 -8.08 15.39 -3.58
C GLY A 50 -8.04 15.58 -5.11
N GLU A 51 -7.28 16.57 -5.59
CA GLU A 51 -7.14 16.85 -7.02
C GLU A 51 -6.64 15.62 -7.79
N ASP A 52 -7.35 15.23 -8.85
CA ASP A 52 -7.01 14.12 -9.72
C ASP A 52 -5.66 14.40 -10.41
N GLY A 53 -4.59 13.72 -10.00
CA GLY A 53 -3.29 13.90 -10.67
C GLY A 53 -2.05 13.44 -9.91
N HIS A 54 -2.16 13.10 -8.62
CA HIS A 54 -1.02 12.56 -7.93
C HIS A 54 -0.83 11.08 -8.28
N PRO A 55 0.37 10.67 -8.77
CA PRO A 55 0.63 9.29 -9.13
C PRO A 55 0.48 8.41 -7.88
N PHE A 56 -0.64 7.70 -7.79
CA PHE A 56 -0.82 6.62 -6.84
C PHE A 56 0.19 5.55 -7.20
N VAL A 57 1.14 5.30 -6.29
CA VAL A 57 2.14 4.25 -6.43
C VAL A 57 1.40 2.94 -6.69
N ARG A 58 1.48 2.47 -7.94
CA ARG A 58 0.90 1.22 -8.41
C ARG A 58 1.65 0.07 -7.73
N SER A 59 0.92 -0.99 -7.40
CA SER A 59 1.41 -2.18 -6.71
C SER A 59 2.82 -2.58 -7.16
N LYS A 60 3.71 -2.84 -6.21
CA LYS A 60 4.85 -3.74 -6.45
C LYS A 60 4.29 -5.15 -6.38
N ASP A 61 3.82 -5.64 -7.52
CA ASP A 61 3.62 -7.07 -7.71
C ASP A 61 5.03 -7.69 -7.64
N ASN A 62 5.25 -8.48 -6.60
CA ASN A 62 6.52 -9.13 -6.35
C ASN A 62 6.67 -10.23 -7.42
N ALA A 63 7.55 -9.99 -8.40
CA ALA A 63 8.02 -11.01 -9.33
C ALA A 63 8.80 -12.11 -8.60
#